data_AF-A0A0U3PNJ8-F1
#
_entry.id   AF-A0A0U3PNJ8-F1
#
_cell.length_a   1.000
_cell.length_b   1.000
_cell.length_c   1.000
_cell.angle_alpha   90.00
_cell.angle_beta   90.00
_cell.angle_gamma   90.00
#
_symmetry.space_group_name_H-M   'P 1'
#
loop_
_entity.id
_entity.type
_entity.pdbx_description
1 polymer ?
#
loop_
_entity_poly.entity_id
_entity_poly.type
_entity_poly.pdbx_seq_one_letter_code
_entity_poly.pdbx_strand_id
1 'polypeptide(L)'
;MSKNAVRELYAAGEPDYAVPPGETILEFLEESGMTQREFALRAGLSAKHLNQLVKGIVSLSPDVAERLENVTGIKARFWNRLEADYQSTRKRLREARDPVLFEDWCKSLPVRELIKRGQVPEEPSDKASRWDQLLAFFGVSSLDAWTELYEKPAAAFRQTKAFEAKVGAVAAWLRLGEVAAQAITCDPFDKRGLQSELPKLRSLTLLPPEQFEPELVKTCARNGVAVVFVKEITGSRACGATRWVSSNKAIVQLSLRYKTDDQFWFTVFHELGHVLMHGRQDVLVEPARTSGAEEPREVEADRFARDLLIPPKDAVRLGSLRSIASVSAFAKELGIAPGIVVGRLHHEKKWPHSWGNDLKRRFELVEEPV
;
A
#
# COMPACT_ATOMS: atom_id res chain seq x y z
N MET A 1 -5.18 5.29 -17.82
CA MET A 1 -4.87 6.72 -18.11
C MET A 1 -4.91 7.59 -16.85
N SER A 2 -3.78 7.63 -16.14
CA SER A 2 -3.26 8.79 -15.40
C SER A 2 -1.79 8.48 -15.22
N LYS A 3 -0.89 9.35 -15.68
CA LYS A 3 0.55 9.22 -15.41
C LYS A 3 0.68 9.06 -13.89
N ASN A 4 1.20 7.92 -13.44
CA ASN A 4 1.58 7.76 -12.05
C ASN A 4 2.54 8.91 -11.75
N ALA A 5 2.10 9.88 -10.96
CA ALA A 5 3.00 10.86 -10.39
C ALA A 5 3.85 10.06 -9.39
N VAL A 6 4.92 9.45 -9.89
CA VAL A 6 6.05 9.03 -9.08
C VAL A 6 6.41 10.30 -8.33
N ARG A 7 6.12 10.34 -7.03
CA ARG A 7 6.60 11.38 -6.14
C ARG A 7 8.08 11.53 -6.50
N GLU A 8 8.57 12.73 -6.83
CA GLU A 8 9.99 12.91 -7.12
C GLU A 8 10.77 12.50 -5.87
N LEU A 9 11.22 11.24 -5.85
CA LEU A 9 11.99 10.63 -4.78
C LEU A 9 13.46 11.01 -5.02
N TYR A 10 13.73 12.31 -4.92
CA TYR A 10 15.02 13.03 -4.89
C TYR A 10 16.12 12.64 -5.89
N ALA A 11 16.57 13.65 -6.66
CA ALA A 11 17.72 13.58 -7.55
C ALA A 11 18.80 14.61 -7.15
N ALA A 12 19.55 14.32 -6.08
CA ALA A 12 20.91 14.82 -5.80
C ALA A 12 21.39 14.16 -4.50
N GLY A 13 22.62 13.64 -4.46
CA GLY A 13 23.19 13.07 -3.23
C GLY A 13 23.33 14.15 -2.16
N GLU A 14 22.58 14.02 -1.06
CA GLU A 14 22.70 14.94 0.06
C GLU A 14 24.01 14.71 0.84
N PRO A 15 24.66 15.76 1.38
CA PRO A 15 25.89 15.63 2.14
C PRO A 15 25.73 14.74 3.40
N ASP A 16 26.77 14.00 3.77
CA ASP A 16 26.79 13.09 4.93
C ASP A 16 27.16 13.78 6.25
N TYR A 17 27.28 15.11 6.25
CA TYR A 17 27.55 15.95 7.40
C TYR A 17 26.52 17.08 7.51
N ALA A 18 26.20 17.49 8.74
CA ALA A 18 25.29 18.60 9.02
C ALA A 18 26.08 19.82 9.52
N VAL A 19 26.03 20.94 8.78
CA VAL A 19 26.69 22.20 9.14
C VAL A 19 25.72 23.08 9.93
N PRO A 20 25.98 23.39 11.22
CA PRO A 20 25.12 24.30 11.97
C PRO A 20 25.29 25.75 11.49
N PRO A 21 24.25 26.61 11.61
CA PRO A 21 24.39 28.05 11.33
C PRO A 21 25.52 28.73 12.11
N GLY A 22 25.89 28.11 13.24
CA GLY A 22 27.01 28.49 14.08
C GLY A 22 28.36 28.57 13.39
N GLU A 23 28.62 27.75 12.36
CA GLU A 23 29.87 27.84 11.59
C GLU A 23 29.93 29.14 10.79
N THR A 24 28.84 29.53 10.12
CA THR A 24 28.76 30.80 9.40
C THR A 24 28.85 32.01 10.34
N ILE A 25 28.39 31.89 11.59
CA ILE A 25 28.62 32.91 12.61
C ILE A 25 30.12 33.05 12.91
N LEU A 26 30.85 31.94 13.06
CA LEU A 26 32.29 31.96 13.32
C LEU A 26 33.07 32.60 12.17
N GLU A 27 32.75 32.23 10.93
CA GLU A 27 33.36 32.83 9.72
C GLU A 27 33.18 34.35 9.71
N PHE A 28 31.96 34.84 9.97
CA PHE A 28 31.69 36.27 10.06
C PHE A 28 32.52 36.96 11.17
N LEU A 29 32.67 36.32 12.33
CA LEU A 29 33.44 36.87 13.45
C LEU A 29 34.92 37.00 13.11
N GLU A 30 35.48 36.01 12.41
CA GLU A 30 36.87 36.04 11.94
C GLU A 30 37.10 37.15 10.91
N GLU A 31 36.22 37.27 9.90
CA GLU A 31 36.32 38.30 8.87
C GLU A 31 36.15 39.73 9.43
N SER A 32 35.26 39.90 10.41
CA SER A 32 35.00 41.19 11.03
C SER A 32 35.95 41.55 12.18
N GLY A 33 36.85 40.62 12.58
CA GLY A 33 37.72 40.78 13.75
C GLY A 33 36.95 40.91 15.08
N MET A 34 35.71 40.43 15.13
CA MET A 34 34.81 40.61 16.27
C MET A 34 34.87 39.41 17.23
N THR A 35 34.89 39.67 18.53
CA THR A 35 34.83 38.59 19.52
C THR A 35 33.39 38.06 19.67
N GLN A 36 33.22 36.77 20.00
CA GLN A 36 31.90 36.21 20.32
C GLN A 36 31.17 36.99 21.44
N ARG A 37 31.91 37.48 22.43
CA ARG A 37 31.32 38.27 23.53
C ARG A 37 30.75 39.60 23.04
N GLU A 38 31.47 40.28 22.17
CA GLU A 38 31.02 41.52 21.55
C GLU A 38 29.81 41.27 20.65
N PHE A 39 29.87 40.23 19.82
CA PHE A 39 28.76 39.87 18.94
C PHE A 39 27.48 39.52 19.71
N ALA A 40 27.60 38.74 20.78
CA ALA A 40 26.48 38.41 21.66
C ALA A 40 25.82 39.69 22.22
N LEU A 41 26.64 40.65 22.67
CA LEU A 41 26.15 41.93 23.16
C LEU A 41 25.41 42.72 22.07
N ARG A 42 25.98 42.82 20.86
CA ARG A 42 25.36 43.51 19.72
C ARG A 42 24.03 42.86 19.29
N ALA A 43 23.96 41.53 19.33
CA ALA A 43 22.75 40.78 18.98
C ALA A 43 21.71 40.73 20.12
N GLY A 44 22.00 41.30 21.30
CA GLY A 44 21.11 41.21 22.46
C GLY A 44 20.95 39.77 22.97
N LEU A 45 22.00 38.94 22.85
CA LEU A 45 22.04 37.56 23.30
C LEU A 45 23.01 37.40 24.48
N SER A 46 22.79 36.39 25.32
CA SER A 46 23.82 36.00 26.29
C SER A 46 24.98 35.30 25.59
N ALA A 47 26.21 35.48 26.09
CA ALA A 47 27.39 34.76 25.57
C ALA A 47 27.21 33.24 25.63
N LYS A 48 26.49 32.73 26.64
CA LYS A 48 26.12 31.31 26.75
C LYS A 48 25.22 30.89 25.58
N HIS A 49 24.18 31.66 25.28
CA HIS A 49 23.24 31.35 24.20
C HIS A 49 23.95 31.38 22.84
N LEU A 50 24.78 32.40 22.57
CA LEU A 50 25.58 32.45 21.35
C LEU A 50 26.52 31.24 21.24
N ASN A 51 27.21 30.85 22.33
CA ASN A 51 28.09 29.67 22.32
C ASN A 51 27.32 28.38 22.01
N GLN A 52 26.10 28.24 22.53
CA GLN A 52 25.24 27.10 22.25
C GLN A 52 24.74 27.08 20.79
N LEU A 53 24.44 28.25 20.21
CA LEU A 53 24.11 28.39 18.79
C LEU A 53 25.31 28.00 17.91
N VAL A 54 26.49 28.52 18.23
CA VAL A 54 27.75 28.21 17.54
C VAL A 54 28.01 26.70 17.53
N LYS A 55 27.74 26.01 18.65
CA LYS A 55 27.91 24.56 18.78
C LYS A 55 26.75 23.74 18.20
N GLY A 56 25.71 24.36 17.64
CA GLY A 56 24.50 23.68 17.15
C GLY A 56 23.69 22.97 18.24
N ILE A 57 23.90 23.32 19.53
CA ILE A 57 23.20 22.70 20.66
C ILE A 57 21.76 23.19 20.76
N VAL A 58 21.56 24.49 20.57
CA VAL A 58 20.23 25.12 20.53
C VAL A 58 19.90 25.53 19.10
N SER A 59 18.62 25.49 18.76
CA SER A 59 18.13 25.93 17.46
C SER A 59 18.14 27.45 17.35
N LEU A 60 18.44 27.94 16.15
CA LEU A 60 18.31 29.34 15.79
C LEU A 60 16.82 29.65 15.53
N SER A 61 16.23 30.52 16.33
CA SER A 61 14.82 30.92 16.16
C SER A 61 14.68 32.10 15.18
N PRO A 62 13.50 32.35 14.60
CA PRO A 62 13.28 33.50 13.73
C PRO A 62 13.63 34.86 14.36
N ASP A 63 13.34 35.05 15.65
CA ASP A 63 13.73 36.25 16.41
C ASP A 63 15.26 36.38 16.51
N VAL A 64 15.97 35.27 16.73
CA VAL A 64 17.43 35.28 16.70
C VAL A 64 17.95 35.61 15.29
N ALA A 65 17.32 35.09 14.24
CA ALA A 65 17.70 35.39 12.85
C ALA A 65 17.59 36.89 12.51
N GLU A 66 16.54 37.56 12.98
CA GLU A 66 16.37 39.02 12.81
C GLU A 66 17.44 39.80 13.57
N ARG A 67 17.79 39.38 14.78
CA ARG A 67 18.89 39.98 15.54
C ARG A 67 20.24 39.80 14.83
N LEU A 68 20.48 38.62 14.26
CA LEU A 68 21.69 38.37 13.46
C LEU A 68 21.72 39.24 12.20
N GLU A 69 20.59 39.45 11.52
CA GLU A 69 20.52 40.38 10.37
C GLU A 69 20.95 41.79 10.76
N ASN A 70 20.48 42.29 11.90
CA ASN A 70 20.84 43.64 12.36
C ASN A 70 22.33 43.79 12.67
N VAL A 71 23.02 42.72 13.07
CA VAL A 71 24.46 42.75 13.39
C VAL A 71 25.34 42.46 12.18
N THR A 72 24.92 41.52 11.33
CA THR A 72 25.73 40.98 10.22
C THR A 72 25.42 41.62 8.87
N GLY A 73 24.24 42.24 8.72
CA GLY A 73 23.70 42.67 7.43
C GLY A 73 23.19 41.53 6.55
N ILE A 74 23.37 40.27 6.96
CA ILE A 74 22.91 39.08 6.24
C ILE A 74 21.44 38.84 6.59
N LYS A 75 20.58 38.76 5.57
CA LYS A 75 19.12 38.67 5.75
C LYS A 75 18.71 37.50 6.65
N ALA A 76 17.74 37.72 7.55
CA ALA A 76 17.19 36.72 8.47
C ALA A 76 16.72 35.44 7.75
N ARG A 77 16.18 35.59 6.53
CA ARG A 77 15.79 34.46 5.68
C ARG A 77 16.93 33.48 5.36
N PHE A 78 18.17 33.97 5.29
CA PHE A 78 19.34 33.15 5.04
C PHE A 78 19.66 32.30 6.27
N TRP A 79 19.69 32.91 7.46
CA TRP A 79 19.89 32.22 8.74
C TRP A 79 18.81 31.16 9.02
N ASN A 80 17.54 31.51 8.76
CA ASN A 80 16.43 30.57 8.90
C ASN A 80 16.57 29.37 7.95
N ARG A 81 17.07 29.60 6.72
CA ARG A 81 17.33 28.53 5.76
C ARG A 81 18.47 27.62 6.23
N LEU A 82 19.59 28.18 6.69
CA LEU A 82 20.69 27.39 7.25
C LEU A 82 20.26 26.52 8.43
N GLU A 83 19.43 27.06 9.33
CA GLU A 83 18.90 26.28 10.46
C GLU A 83 17.98 25.15 9.99
N ALA A 84 17.09 25.44 9.04
CA ALA A 84 16.20 24.44 8.48
C ALA A 84 16.98 23.30 7.80
N ASP A 85 17.98 23.66 6.99
CA ASP A 85 18.86 22.71 6.31
C ASP A 85 19.65 21.88 7.36
N TYR A 86 20.26 22.53 8.37
CA TYR A 86 20.97 21.85 9.46
C TYR A 86 20.10 20.85 10.22
N GLN A 87 18.90 21.26 10.65
CA GLN A 87 18.01 20.38 11.42
C GLN A 87 17.52 19.21 10.57
N SER A 88 17.22 19.44 9.29
CA SER A 88 16.85 18.40 8.33
C SER A 88 17.96 17.35 8.19
N THR A 89 19.18 17.79 7.88
CA THR A 89 20.35 16.91 7.74
C THR A 89 20.67 16.20 9.05
N ARG A 90 20.63 16.89 10.19
CA ARG A 90 20.89 16.30 11.51
C ARG A 90 19.87 15.23 11.88
N LYS A 91 18.60 15.42 11.53
CA LYS A 91 17.55 14.43 11.74
C LYS A 91 17.82 13.18 10.89
N ARG A 92 18.06 13.35 9.59
CA ARG A 92 18.42 12.25 8.68
C ARG A 92 19.62 11.45 9.20
N LEU A 93 20.69 12.13 9.62
CA LEU A 93 21.89 11.49 10.15
C LEU A 93 21.69 10.81 11.52
N ARG A 94 20.67 11.18 12.30
CA ARG A 94 20.32 10.51 13.57
C ARG A 94 19.46 9.27 13.34
N GLU A 95 18.52 9.31 12.41
CA GLU A 95 17.67 8.18 12.07
C GLU A 95 18.46 7.06 11.36
N ALA A 96 19.55 7.41 10.66
CA ALA A 96 20.49 6.47 10.05
C ALA A 96 21.40 5.69 11.04
N ARG A 97 21.29 5.87 12.36
CA ARG A 97 22.28 5.39 13.37
C ARG A 97 22.05 4.03 14.01
N ASP A 98 21.02 3.27 13.64
CA ASP A 98 21.02 1.82 13.90
C ASP A 98 21.21 1.06 12.58
N PRO A 99 22.46 0.82 12.16
CA PRO A 99 22.76 0.11 10.92
C PRO A 99 22.20 -1.32 10.90
N VAL A 100 22.01 -1.93 12.08
CA VAL A 100 21.49 -3.30 12.20
C VAL A 100 19.99 -3.29 11.93
N LEU A 101 19.23 -2.41 12.60
CA LEU A 101 17.79 -2.24 12.34
C LEU A 101 17.51 -1.86 10.89
N PHE A 102 18.29 -0.93 10.31
CA PHE A 102 18.19 -0.57 8.90
C PHE A 102 18.35 -1.79 7.99
N GLU A 103 19.41 -2.56 8.22
CA GLU A 103 19.81 -3.64 7.34
C GLU A 103 18.81 -4.81 7.39
N ASP A 104 18.28 -5.12 8.57
CA ASP A 104 17.24 -6.13 8.75
C ASP A 104 15.92 -5.71 8.10
N TRP A 105 15.49 -4.46 8.31
CA TRP A 105 14.25 -3.96 7.71
C TRP A 105 14.33 -3.92 6.18
N CYS A 106 15.39 -3.35 5.61
CA CYS A 106 15.55 -3.28 4.15
C CYS A 106 15.64 -4.68 3.50
N LYS A 107 16.33 -5.64 4.14
CA LYS A 107 16.40 -7.02 3.65
C LYS A 107 15.06 -7.74 3.69
N SER A 108 14.16 -7.35 4.60
CA SER A 108 12.81 -7.92 4.69
C SER A 108 11.90 -7.50 3.53
N LEU A 109 12.21 -6.38 2.86
CA LEU A 109 11.38 -5.75 1.84
C LEU A 109 11.77 -6.17 0.40
N PRO A 110 10.81 -6.21 -0.53
CA PRO A 110 11.03 -6.60 -1.92
C PRO A 110 11.62 -5.46 -2.77
N VAL A 111 12.72 -4.84 -2.32
CA VAL A 111 13.28 -3.60 -2.92
C VAL A 111 13.52 -3.73 -4.43
N ARG A 112 14.12 -4.83 -4.88
CA ARG A 112 14.39 -5.06 -6.31
C ARG A 112 13.13 -5.06 -7.17
N GLU A 113 12.04 -5.64 -6.66
CA GLU A 113 10.76 -5.67 -7.36
C GLU A 113 10.11 -4.27 -7.37
N LEU A 114 10.24 -3.52 -6.28
CA LEU A 114 9.76 -2.13 -6.23
C LEU A 114 10.50 -1.22 -7.22
N ILE A 115 11.81 -1.40 -7.36
CA ILE A 115 12.61 -0.69 -8.38
C ILE A 115 12.14 -1.06 -9.79
N LYS A 116 12.02 -2.36 -10.07
CA LYS A 116 11.54 -2.86 -11.37
C LYS A 116 10.16 -2.30 -11.75
N ARG A 117 9.29 -2.08 -10.77
CA ARG A 117 7.94 -1.51 -10.95
C ARG A 117 7.91 0.04 -10.93
N GLY A 118 9.08 0.70 -10.88
CA GLY A 118 9.19 2.16 -10.85
C GLY A 118 8.64 2.82 -9.58
N GLN A 119 8.48 2.07 -8.49
CA GLN A 119 7.90 2.54 -7.23
C GLN A 119 8.95 3.12 -6.28
N VAL A 120 10.20 2.74 -6.51
CA VAL A 120 11.38 3.21 -5.81
C VAL A 120 12.46 3.43 -6.88
N PRO A 121 13.22 4.53 -6.86
CA PRO A 121 14.25 4.76 -7.87
C PRO A 121 15.42 3.76 -7.74
N GLU A 122 16.13 3.55 -8.84
CA GLU A 122 17.34 2.72 -8.85
C GLU A 122 18.46 3.38 -8.04
N GLU A 123 18.66 4.68 -8.28
CA GLU A 123 19.64 5.53 -7.61
C GLU A 123 18.97 6.76 -6.94
N PRO A 124 19.57 7.33 -5.88
CA PRO A 124 20.75 6.83 -5.18
C PRO A 124 20.50 5.54 -4.40
N SER A 125 21.45 4.60 -4.45
CA SER A 125 21.34 3.25 -3.88
C SER A 125 21.99 3.07 -2.50
N ASP A 126 22.57 4.13 -1.93
CA ASP A 126 23.17 4.10 -0.59
C ASP A 126 22.13 3.82 0.52
N LYS A 127 22.60 3.40 1.70
CA LYS A 127 21.74 2.98 2.81
C LYS A 127 20.79 4.10 3.27
N ALA A 128 21.29 5.32 3.44
CA ALA A 128 20.49 6.43 3.95
C ALA A 128 19.40 6.81 2.95
N SER A 129 19.76 6.96 1.67
CA SER A 129 18.78 7.25 0.62
C SER A 129 17.73 6.14 0.50
N ARG A 130 18.14 4.87 0.59
CA ARG A 130 17.20 3.74 0.50
C ARG A 130 16.18 3.75 1.64
N TRP A 131 16.59 4.12 2.85
CA TRP A 131 15.69 4.28 3.99
C TRP A 131 14.59 5.30 3.69
N ASP A 132 14.98 6.50 3.27
CA ASP A 132 14.07 7.61 2.98
C ASP A 132 13.12 7.26 1.82
N GLN A 133 13.64 6.62 0.77
CA GLN A 133 12.84 6.15 -0.36
C GLN A 133 11.78 5.13 0.08
N LEU A 134 12.12 4.19 0.98
CA LEU A 134 11.19 3.18 1.46
C LEU A 134 10.13 3.78 2.40
N LEU A 135 10.53 4.67 3.31
CA LEU A 135 9.59 5.43 4.13
C LEU A 135 8.62 6.25 3.26
N ALA A 136 9.13 6.92 2.24
CA ALA A 136 8.34 7.70 1.30
C ALA A 136 7.40 6.82 0.45
N PHE A 137 7.86 5.66 -0.01
CA PHE A 137 7.02 4.67 -0.70
C PHE A 137 5.85 4.22 0.19
N PHE A 138 6.12 3.83 1.44
CA PHE A 138 5.10 3.42 2.40
C PHE A 138 4.24 4.59 2.93
N GLY A 139 4.69 5.83 2.75
CA GLY A 139 3.99 7.03 3.22
C GLY A 139 4.03 7.19 4.74
N VAL A 140 5.11 6.74 5.39
CA VAL A 140 5.28 6.75 6.85
C VAL A 140 6.54 7.52 7.23
N SER A 141 6.57 8.08 8.44
CA SER A 141 7.70 8.90 8.92
C SER A 141 8.73 8.13 9.74
N SER A 142 8.48 6.86 10.07
CA SER A 142 9.36 6.03 10.89
C SER A 142 9.09 4.55 10.70
N LEU A 143 10.04 3.71 11.14
CA LEU A 143 9.88 2.26 11.19
C LEU A 143 8.76 1.84 12.14
N ASP A 144 8.62 2.50 13.31
CA ASP A 144 7.52 2.19 14.24
C ASP A 144 6.15 2.38 13.58
N ALA A 145 5.97 3.47 12.83
CA ALA A 145 4.73 3.70 12.08
C ALA A 145 4.52 2.64 11.00
N TRP A 146 5.58 2.18 10.33
CA TRP A 146 5.51 1.07 9.39
C TRP A 146 5.11 -0.25 10.07
N THR A 147 5.69 -0.54 11.24
CA THR A 147 5.40 -1.75 12.01
C THR A 147 3.94 -1.80 12.44
N GLU A 148 3.39 -0.71 12.94
CA GLU A 148 1.97 -0.62 13.32
C GLU A 148 1.03 -0.75 12.12
N LEU A 149 1.31 -0.05 11.02
CA LEU A 149 0.39 0.04 9.87
C LEU A 149 0.47 -1.14 8.91
N TYR A 150 1.64 -1.76 8.75
CA TYR A 150 1.88 -2.79 7.75
C TYR A 150 2.37 -4.11 8.33
N GLU A 151 3.37 -4.08 9.22
CA GLU A 151 3.98 -5.32 9.72
C GLU A 151 2.98 -6.14 10.55
N LYS A 152 2.30 -5.52 11.51
CA LYS A 152 1.32 -6.22 12.36
C LYS A 152 0.15 -6.82 11.55
N PRO A 153 -0.52 -6.08 10.64
CA PRO A 153 -1.55 -6.67 9.79
C PRO A 153 -1.01 -7.79 8.87
N ALA A 154 0.17 -7.60 8.28
CA ALA A 154 0.77 -8.60 7.42
C ALA A 154 1.30 -9.83 8.18
N ALA A 155 1.65 -9.69 9.46
CA ALA A 155 2.02 -10.80 10.33
C ALA A 155 0.80 -11.60 10.77
N ALA A 156 -0.33 -10.95 11.08
CA ALA A 156 -1.60 -11.61 11.37
C ALA A 156 -2.04 -12.49 10.18
N PHE A 157 -1.86 -11.99 8.95
CA PHE A 157 -2.05 -12.77 7.72
C PHE A 157 -1.16 -14.02 7.62
N ARG A 158 0.11 -13.93 8.04
CA ARG A 158 1.02 -15.09 8.06
C ARG A 158 0.57 -16.16 9.05
N GLN A 159 0.01 -15.76 10.19
CA GLN A 159 -0.36 -16.68 11.27
C GLN A 159 -1.56 -17.57 10.94
N THR A 160 -2.47 -17.12 10.06
CA THR A 160 -3.72 -17.84 9.77
C THR A 160 -3.58 -19.03 8.83
N LYS A 161 -2.55 -19.12 7.96
CA LYS A 161 -2.45 -20.22 6.96
C LYS A 161 -1.04 -20.80 6.78
N ALA A 162 -0.97 -22.09 6.41
CA ALA A 162 0.18 -23.01 6.54
C ALA A 162 1.44 -22.74 5.69
N PHE A 163 1.57 -21.58 5.04
CA PHE A 163 2.74 -21.26 4.21
C PHE A 163 3.31 -19.88 4.52
N GLU A 164 4.64 -19.79 4.58
CA GLU A 164 5.40 -18.58 4.93
C GLU A 164 5.30 -17.47 3.87
N ALA A 165 4.21 -16.70 3.87
CA ALA A 165 4.19 -15.40 3.22
C ALA A 165 5.25 -14.48 3.85
N LYS A 166 6.00 -13.75 3.02
CA LYS A 166 6.98 -12.77 3.49
C LYS A 166 6.25 -11.49 3.87
N VAL A 167 6.32 -11.10 5.15
CA VAL A 167 5.66 -9.91 5.71
C VAL A 167 5.95 -8.66 4.87
N GLY A 168 7.21 -8.41 4.53
CA GLY A 168 7.58 -7.26 3.69
C GLY A 168 7.01 -7.30 2.28
N ALA A 169 6.80 -8.49 1.68
CA ALA A 169 6.17 -8.62 0.38
C ALA A 169 4.66 -8.36 0.44
N VAL A 170 3.98 -8.82 1.50
CA VAL A 170 2.57 -8.52 1.76
C VAL A 170 2.38 -7.02 2.02
N ALA A 171 3.20 -6.43 2.90
CA ALA A 171 3.19 -5.00 3.19
C ALA A 171 3.36 -4.15 1.93
N ALA A 172 4.36 -4.46 1.11
CA ALA A 172 4.58 -3.74 -0.15
C ALA A 172 3.42 -3.92 -1.13
N TRP A 173 2.85 -5.12 -1.25
CA TRP A 173 1.68 -5.36 -2.11
C TRP A 173 0.47 -4.55 -1.62
N LEU A 174 0.18 -4.57 -0.32
CA LEU A 174 -0.84 -3.74 0.30
C LEU A 174 -0.58 -2.26 -0.02
N ARG A 175 0.63 -1.75 0.14
CA ARG A 175 0.91 -0.34 -0.17
C ARG A 175 0.59 0.02 -1.63
N LEU A 176 0.97 -0.84 -2.58
CA LEU A 176 0.67 -0.61 -4.01
C LEU A 176 -0.83 -0.46 -4.27
N GLY A 177 -1.67 -1.24 -3.60
CA GLY A 177 -3.12 -1.08 -3.74
C GLY A 177 -3.67 0.19 -3.11
N GLU A 178 -3.03 0.76 -2.08
CA GLU A 178 -3.44 2.06 -1.52
C GLU A 178 -3.17 3.16 -2.54
N VAL A 179 -1.96 3.16 -3.09
CA VAL A 179 -1.54 4.13 -4.10
C VAL A 179 -2.45 4.03 -5.33
N ALA A 180 -2.74 2.82 -5.81
CA ALA A 180 -3.68 2.62 -6.91
C ALA A 180 -5.11 3.09 -6.57
N ALA A 181 -5.59 2.82 -5.36
CA ALA A 181 -6.94 3.20 -4.95
C ALA A 181 -7.10 4.72 -4.75
N GLN A 182 -6.02 5.46 -4.48
CA GLN A 182 -6.06 6.93 -4.40
C GLN A 182 -6.46 7.58 -5.73
N ALA A 183 -6.13 6.95 -6.86
CA ALA A 183 -6.52 7.43 -8.20
C ALA A 183 -8.01 7.20 -8.52
N ILE A 184 -8.71 6.37 -7.74
CA ILE A 184 -10.13 6.07 -7.95
C ILE A 184 -10.99 6.98 -7.07
N THR A 185 -11.73 7.89 -7.69
CA THR A 185 -12.78 8.65 -7.01
C THR A 185 -13.95 7.73 -6.68
N CYS A 186 -14.40 7.75 -5.41
CA CYS A 186 -15.54 6.98 -4.94
C CYS A 186 -16.55 7.88 -4.25
N ASP A 187 -17.83 7.55 -4.39
CA ASP A 187 -18.90 8.13 -3.57
C ASP A 187 -18.80 7.61 -2.12
N PRO A 188 -19.48 8.21 -1.13
CA PRO A 188 -19.51 7.67 0.22
C PRO A 188 -20.06 6.24 0.25
N PHE A 189 -19.46 5.38 1.07
CA PHE A 189 -19.86 3.99 1.18
C PHE A 189 -21.36 3.81 1.47
N ASP A 190 -22.04 3.15 0.53
CA ASP A 190 -23.45 2.76 0.64
C ASP A 190 -23.57 1.23 0.62
N LYS A 191 -23.75 0.65 1.82
CA LYS A 191 -23.94 -0.79 1.98
C LYS A 191 -25.17 -1.30 1.23
N ARG A 192 -26.28 -0.56 1.24
CA ARG A 192 -27.54 -1.00 0.63
C ARG A 192 -27.44 -0.89 -0.89
N GLY A 193 -26.87 0.20 -1.39
CA GLY A 193 -26.56 0.37 -2.81
C GLY A 193 -25.65 -0.74 -3.33
N LEU A 194 -24.56 -1.07 -2.62
CA LEU A 194 -23.67 -2.16 -3.02
C LEU A 194 -24.40 -3.51 -3.05
N GLN A 195 -25.27 -3.77 -2.07
CA GLN A 195 -26.10 -4.98 -2.03
C GLN A 195 -27.09 -5.06 -3.20
N SER A 196 -27.72 -3.95 -3.60
CA SER A 196 -28.65 -3.95 -4.74
C SER A 196 -27.95 -4.15 -6.09
N GLU A 197 -26.65 -3.83 -6.18
CA GLU A 197 -25.83 -4.03 -7.38
C GLU A 197 -25.27 -5.47 -7.52
N LEU A 198 -25.34 -6.32 -6.48
CA LEU A 198 -24.80 -7.68 -6.53
C LEU A 198 -25.31 -8.53 -7.72
N PRO A 199 -26.60 -8.49 -8.11
CA PRO A 199 -27.08 -9.20 -9.30
C PRO A 199 -26.41 -8.70 -10.59
N LYS A 200 -26.22 -7.38 -10.72
CA LYS A 200 -25.52 -6.77 -11.86
C LYS A 200 -24.06 -7.24 -11.87
N LEU A 201 -23.36 -7.13 -10.74
CA LEU A 201 -21.97 -7.58 -10.59
C LEU A 201 -21.81 -9.06 -10.93
N ARG A 202 -22.75 -9.92 -10.51
CA ARG A 202 -22.76 -11.36 -10.83
C ARG A 202 -22.93 -11.62 -12.32
N SER A 203 -23.71 -10.81 -13.03
CA SER A 203 -23.87 -10.94 -14.50
C SER A 203 -22.59 -10.61 -15.27
N LEU A 204 -21.71 -9.78 -14.69
CA LEU A 204 -20.42 -9.42 -15.31
C LEU A 204 -19.52 -10.63 -15.53
N THR A 205 -19.77 -11.74 -14.82
CA THR A 205 -19.05 -12.99 -15.02
C THR A 205 -19.09 -13.48 -16.46
N LEU A 206 -20.13 -13.16 -17.23
CA LEU A 206 -20.26 -13.57 -18.63
C LEU A 206 -19.42 -12.74 -19.61
N LEU A 207 -18.97 -11.56 -19.20
CA LEU A 207 -18.29 -10.61 -20.07
C LEU A 207 -16.78 -10.89 -20.16
N PRO A 208 -16.09 -10.41 -21.20
CA PRO A 208 -14.63 -10.42 -21.25
C PRO A 208 -14.02 -9.29 -20.39
N PRO A 209 -12.72 -9.36 -20.02
CA PRO A 209 -12.05 -8.40 -19.14
C PRO A 209 -12.22 -6.94 -19.53
N GLU A 210 -12.11 -6.63 -20.81
CA GLU A 210 -12.18 -5.26 -21.34
C GLU A 210 -13.57 -4.62 -21.11
N GLN A 211 -14.59 -5.44 -20.84
CA GLN A 211 -15.95 -5.01 -20.58
C GLN A 211 -16.32 -5.10 -19.09
N PHE A 212 -15.97 -6.20 -18.41
CA PHE A 212 -16.35 -6.33 -16.99
C PHE A 212 -15.51 -5.45 -16.08
N GLU A 213 -14.22 -5.25 -16.36
CA GLU A 213 -13.33 -4.55 -15.44
C GLU A 213 -13.78 -3.10 -15.22
N PRO A 214 -14.03 -2.28 -16.28
CA PRO A 214 -14.51 -0.92 -16.08
C PRO A 214 -15.86 -0.86 -15.36
N GLU A 215 -16.78 -1.78 -15.67
CA GLU A 215 -18.11 -1.80 -15.03
C GLU A 215 -18.04 -2.28 -13.57
N LEU A 216 -17.17 -3.23 -13.22
CA LEU A 216 -16.92 -3.66 -11.86
C LEU A 216 -16.37 -2.49 -11.03
N VAL A 217 -15.29 -1.86 -11.50
CA VAL A 217 -14.65 -0.71 -10.83
C VAL A 217 -15.65 0.42 -10.64
N LYS A 218 -16.37 0.81 -11.70
CA LYS A 218 -17.35 1.91 -11.68
C LYS A 218 -18.53 1.62 -10.76
N THR A 219 -19.08 0.40 -10.80
CA THR A 219 -20.25 0.03 -9.98
C THR A 219 -19.87 0.00 -8.50
N CYS A 220 -18.71 -0.54 -8.16
CA CYS A 220 -18.18 -0.54 -6.80
C CYS A 220 -17.82 0.88 -6.31
N ALA A 221 -17.20 1.71 -7.16
CA ALA A 221 -16.78 3.07 -6.78
C ALA A 221 -17.97 3.98 -6.44
N ARG A 222 -19.10 3.83 -7.14
CA ARG A 222 -20.37 4.52 -6.82
C ARG A 222 -20.97 4.13 -5.47
N ASN A 223 -20.48 3.06 -4.87
CA ASN A 223 -20.90 2.58 -3.55
C ASN A 223 -19.76 2.64 -2.53
N GLY A 224 -18.74 3.48 -2.77
CA GLY A 224 -17.62 3.69 -1.85
C GLY A 224 -16.60 2.56 -1.78
N VAL A 225 -16.49 1.73 -2.80
CA VAL A 225 -15.51 0.64 -2.88
C VAL A 225 -14.57 0.86 -4.08
N ALA A 226 -13.29 1.11 -3.80
CA ALA A 226 -12.24 1.13 -4.81
C ALA A 226 -11.76 -0.30 -5.09
N VAL A 227 -12.13 -0.85 -6.24
CA VAL A 227 -11.58 -2.13 -6.72
C VAL A 227 -10.30 -1.85 -7.49
N VAL A 228 -9.19 -2.43 -7.07
CA VAL A 228 -7.88 -2.26 -7.71
C VAL A 228 -7.25 -3.60 -8.05
N PHE A 229 -6.60 -3.64 -9.20
CA PHE A 229 -5.90 -4.82 -9.69
C PHE A 229 -4.40 -4.58 -9.57
N VAL A 230 -3.75 -5.30 -8.66
CA VAL A 230 -2.32 -5.15 -8.39
C VAL A 230 -1.69 -6.53 -8.41
N LYS A 231 -0.86 -6.79 -9.41
CA LYS A 231 -0.15 -8.06 -9.51
C LYS A 231 0.61 -8.39 -8.24
N GLU A 232 0.53 -9.64 -7.79
CA GLU A 232 1.20 -10.06 -6.57
C GLU A 232 2.69 -9.71 -6.58
N ILE A 233 3.24 -9.40 -5.41
CA ILE A 233 4.69 -9.38 -5.22
C ILE A 233 5.13 -10.80 -4.89
N THR A 234 6.19 -11.29 -5.53
CA THR A 234 6.72 -12.62 -5.25
C THR A 234 7.00 -12.79 -3.76
N GLY A 235 6.38 -13.80 -3.15
CA GLY A 235 6.46 -14.06 -1.71
C GLY A 235 5.30 -13.49 -0.88
N SER A 236 4.45 -12.62 -1.42
CA SER A 236 3.22 -12.16 -0.74
C SER A 236 2.16 -13.25 -0.70
N ARG A 237 2.00 -14.01 -1.79
CA ARG A 237 1.05 -15.12 -1.94
C ARG A 237 -0.42 -14.74 -1.77
N ALA A 238 -0.73 -13.45 -1.75
CA ALA A 238 -2.08 -12.91 -1.57
C ALA A 238 -2.89 -12.98 -2.87
N CYS A 239 -4.18 -13.28 -2.74
CA CYS A 239 -5.13 -13.39 -3.85
C CYS A 239 -6.09 -12.21 -3.87
N GLY A 240 -6.55 -11.82 -2.68
CA GLY A 240 -7.37 -10.65 -2.44
C GLY A 240 -6.98 -9.97 -1.12
N ALA A 241 -7.42 -8.73 -0.94
CA ALA A 241 -7.42 -8.06 0.35
C ALA A 241 -8.52 -7.00 0.40
N THR A 242 -9.15 -6.88 1.56
CA THR A 242 -10.17 -5.87 1.87
C THR A 242 -9.71 -5.02 3.04
N ARG A 243 -9.80 -3.70 2.89
CA ARG A 243 -9.49 -2.76 3.98
C ARG A 243 -10.24 -1.46 3.85
N TRP A 244 -10.37 -0.75 4.95
CA TRP A 244 -10.95 0.58 4.99
C TRP A 244 -9.86 1.64 5.07
N VAL A 245 -9.82 2.55 4.09
CA VAL A 245 -8.88 3.70 4.10
C VAL A 245 -9.48 4.95 4.69
N SER A 246 -10.79 4.98 4.85
CA SER A 246 -11.51 5.98 5.63
C SER A 246 -12.84 5.39 6.09
N SER A 247 -13.61 6.15 6.87
CA SER A 247 -14.98 5.76 7.23
C SER A 247 -15.89 5.56 6.00
N ASN A 248 -15.59 6.19 4.86
CA ASN A 248 -16.48 6.24 3.71
C ASN A 248 -15.92 5.53 2.47
N LYS A 249 -14.73 4.92 2.54
CA LYS A 249 -14.08 4.28 1.40
C LYS A 249 -13.38 2.99 1.80
N ALA A 250 -13.80 1.89 1.18
CA ALA A 250 -13.14 0.60 1.24
C ALA A 250 -12.27 0.37 -0.01
N ILE A 251 -11.24 -0.46 0.13
CA ILE A 251 -10.41 -0.98 -0.95
C ILE A 251 -10.64 -2.47 -1.03
N VAL A 252 -10.90 -2.96 -2.25
CA VAL A 252 -10.80 -4.36 -2.63
C VAL A 252 -9.63 -4.49 -3.59
N GLN A 253 -8.57 -5.15 -3.16
CA GLN A 253 -7.33 -5.31 -3.92
C GLN A 253 -7.19 -6.75 -4.41
N LEU A 254 -7.03 -6.95 -5.72
CA LEU A 254 -7.02 -8.27 -6.35
C LEU A 254 -5.71 -8.51 -7.08
N SER A 255 -5.09 -9.69 -6.89
CA SER A 255 -3.79 -10.01 -7.50
C SER A 255 -3.83 -10.80 -8.80
N LEU A 256 -4.98 -11.39 -9.13
CA LEU A 256 -5.20 -12.35 -10.22
C LEU A 256 -4.26 -13.57 -10.22
N ARG A 257 -3.69 -13.94 -9.06
CA ARG A 257 -2.71 -15.04 -8.93
C ARG A 257 -3.14 -16.35 -9.59
N TYR A 258 -4.44 -16.67 -9.53
CA TYR A 258 -4.94 -17.98 -9.95
C TYR A 258 -5.34 -18.11 -11.41
N LYS A 259 -5.26 -17.01 -12.15
CA LYS A 259 -5.39 -16.96 -13.60
C LYS A 259 -6.69 -17.49 -14.19
N THR A 260 -7.61 -18.13 -13.46
CA THR A 260 -8.88 -18.63 -14.02
C THR A 260 -10.08 -17.86 -13.49
N ASP A 261 -11.10 -17.71 -14.34
CA ASP A 261 -12.29 -16.91 -14.07
C ASP A 261 -13.09 -17.40 -12.86
N ASP A 262 -13.14 -18.70 -12.61
CA ASP A 262 -13.81 -19.28 -11.42
C ASP A 262 -13.20 -18.82 -10.10
N GLN A 263 -11.87 -18.78 -10.02
CA GLN A 263 -11.15 -18.37 -8.83
C GLN A 263 -11.17 -16.86 -8.69
N PHE A 264 -11.01 -16.14 -9.81
CA PHE A 264 -11.13 -14.69 -9.84
C PHE A 264 -12.47 -14.20 -9.29
N TRP A 265 -13.58 -14.67 -9.85
CA TRP A 265 -14.91 -14.22 -9.44
C TRP A 265 -15.24 -14.65 -8.02
N PHE A 266 -14.77 -15.83 -7.58
CA PHE A 266 -14.90 -16.23 -6.19
C PHE A 266 -14.19 -15.23 -5.26
N THR A 267 -12.94 -14.88 -5.53
CA THR A 267 -12.20 -13.88 -4.74
C THR A 267 -12.88 -12.52 -4.77
N VAL A 268 -13.35 -12.04 -5.93
CA VAL A 268 -14.10 -10.76 -6.02
C VAL A 268 -15.28 -10.74 -5.04
N PHE A 269 -16.13 -11.78 -5.06
CA PHE A 269 -17.30 -11.80 -4.19
C PHE A 269 -16.96 -12.12 -2.74
N HIS A 270 -15.85 -12.82 -2.47
CA HIS A 270 -15.34 -13.04 -1.12
C HIS A 270 -14.94 -11.70 -0.48
N GLU A 271 -14.15 -10.89 -1.19
CA GLU A 271 -13.72 -9.56 -0.73
C GLU A 271 -14.91 -8.60 -0.59
N LEU A 272 -15.86 -8.60 -1.53
CA LEU A 272 -17.11 -7.84 -1.36
C LEU A 272 -17.93 -8.33 -0.17
N GLY A 273 -17.88 -9.63 0.14
CA GLY A 273 -18.46 -10.21 1.35
C GLY A 273 -17.87 -9.60 2.61
N HIS A 274 -16.54 -9.47 2.68
CA HIS A 274 -15.87 -8.78 3.79
C HIS A 274 -16.34 -7.33 3.95
N VAL A 275 -16.40 -6.57 2.85
CA VAL A 275 -16.90 -5.18 2.87
C VAL A 275 -18.33 -5.12 3.43
N LEU A 276 -19.20 -6.03 3.01
CA LEU A 276 -20.61 -6.03 3.38
C LEU A 276 -20.88 -6.55 4.80
N MET A 277 -20.12 -7.54 5.28
CA MET A 277 -20.46 -8.29 6.50
C MET A 277 -19.61 -7.91 7.71
N HIS A 278 -18.31 -7.63 7.54
CA HIS A 278 -17.39 -7.50 8.69
C HIS A 278 -17.05 -6.06 9.07
N GLY A 279 -17.59 -5.07 8.34
CA GLY A 279 -17.52 -3.67 8.74
C GLY A 279 -16.10 -3.08 8.73
N ARG A 280 -15.92 -1.98 9.45
CA ARG A 280 -14.75 -1.08 9.37
C ARG A 280 -13.56 -1.49 10.25
N GLN A 281 -13.66 -2.63 10.95
CA GLN A 281 -12.63 -3.08 11.87
C GLN A 281 -11.79 -4.14 11.15
N ASP A 282 -10.56 -3.75 10.85
CA ASP A 282 -9.42 -4.57 10.39
C ASP A 282 -9.11 -4.58 8.89
N VAL A 283 -7.81 -4.67 8.59
CA VAL A 283 -7.25 -4.99 7.28
C VAL A 283 -7.33 -6.51 7.14
N LEU A 284 -8.12 -6.99 6.18
CA LEU A 284 -8.28 -8.40 5.86
C LEU A 284 -7.48 -8.70 4.59
N VAL A 285 -6.61 -9.70 4.64
CA VAL A 285 -5.77 -10.10 3.51
C VAL A 285 -6.03 -11.59 3.27
N GLU A 286 -6.34 -12.00 2.04
CA GLU A 286 -6.65 -13.40 1.69
C GLU A 286 -5.44 -14.08 1.00
N PRO A 287 -4.88 -15.16 1.55
CA PRO A 287 -3.81 -15.92 0.90
C PRO A 287 -4.40 -16.92 -0.09
N ALA A 288 -3.52 -17.51 -0.88
CA ALA A 288 -3.84 -18.68 -1.67
C ALA A 288 -4.42 -19.85 -0.83
N ARG A 289 -5.74 -20.10 -0.92
CA ARG A 289 -6.52 -21.23 -0.37
C ARG A 289 -5.67 -22.37 0.21
N THR A 290 -5.52 -22.40 1.54
CA THR A 290 -5.00 -23.55 2.28
C THR A 290 -5.77 -23.75 3.58
N SER A 291 -5.91 -25.01 3.97
CA SER A 291 -6.62 -25.52 5.14
C SER A 291 -5.88 -25.15 6.44
N GLY A 292 -6.31 -24.05 7.06
CA GLY A 292 -5.95 -23.64 8.43
C GLY A 292 -7.20 -23.54 9.30
N ALA A 293 -7.04 -23.27 10.59
CA ALA A 293 -8.17 -23.04 11.50
C ALA A 293 -9.07 -21.93 10.92
N GLU A 294 -10.34 -22.25 10.70
CA GLU A 294 -11.29 -21.38 10.03
C GLU A 294 -11.66 -20.20 10.91
N GLU A 295 -11.13 -19.01 10.60
CA GLU A 295 -11.59 -17.77 11.22
C GLU A 295 -13.08 -17.54 10.85
N PRO A 296 -13.98 -17.23 11.80
CA PRO A 296 -15.41 -17.12 11.52
C PRO A 296 -15.75 -16.16 10.37
N ARG A 297 -15.01 -15.04 10.27
CA ARG A 297 -15.14 -14.04 9.20
C ARG A 297 -14.81 -14.66 7.82
N GLU A 298 -13.75 -15.44 7.71
CA GLU A 298 -13.38 -16.11 6.44
C GLU A 298 -14.48 -17.08 6.00
N VAL A 299 -15.06 -17.84 6.93
CA VAL A 299 -16.16 -18.78 6.65
C VAL A 299 -17.41 -18.06 6.17
N GLU A 300 -17.73 -16.92 6.77
CA GLU A 300 -18.86 -16.09 6.36
C GLU A 300 -18.66 -15.53 4.95
N ALA A 301 -17.49 -14.97 4.65
CA ALA A 301 -17.14 -14.46 3.33
C ALA A 301 -17.12 -15.56 2.26
N ASP A 302 -16.55 -16.73 2.56
CA ASP A 302 -16.57 -17.88 1.68
C ASP A 302 -17.99 -18.34 1.37
N ARG A 303 -18.85 -18.42 2.40
CA ARG A 303 -20.26 -18.78 2.24
C ARG A 303 -21.01 -17.75 1.42
N PHE A 304 -20.75 -16.47 1.65
CA PHE A 304 -21.36 -15.37 0.90
C PHE A 304 -21.01 -15.46 -0.60
N ALA A 305 -19.72 -15.56 -0.94
CA ALA A 305 -19.28 -15.66 -2.34
C ALA A 305 -19.86 -16.89 -3.03
N ARG A 306 -19.82 -18.02 -2.33
CA ARG A 306 -20.34 -19.32 -2.76
C ARG A 306 -21.83 -19.27 -3.09
N ASP A 307 -22.64 -18.77 -2.16
CA ASP A 307 -24.10 -18.77 -2.26
C ASP A 307 -24.59 -17.65 -3.19
N LEU A 308 -23.84 -16.55 -3.32
CA LEU A 308 -24.13 -15.52 -4.30
C LEU A 308 -23.92 -16.02 -5.72
N LEU A 309 -22.78 -16.67 -6.00
CA LEU A 309 -22.45 -17.18 -7.33
C LEU A 309 -23.41 -18.27 -7.78
N ILE A 310 -23.65 -19.27 -6.92
CA ILE A 310 -24.57 -20.38 -7.16
C ILE A 310 -25.51 -20.50 -5.95
N PRO A 311 -26.76 -19.98 -6.05
CA PRO A 311 -27.71 -19.99 -4.95
C PRO A 311 -27.95 -21.40 -4.38
N PRO A 312 -28.19 -21.54 -3.05
CA PRO A 312 -28.39 -22.85 -2.42
C PRO A 312 -29.47 -23.71 -3.08
N LYS A 313 -30.56 -23.08 -3.53
CA LYS A 313 -31.66 -23.74 -4.25
C LYS A 313 -31.21 -24.41 -5.56
N ASP A 314 -30.18 -23.86 -6.20
CA ASP A 314 -29.63 -24.35 -7.47
C ASP A 314 -28.44 -25.29 -7.21
N ALA A 315 -27.70 -25.08 -6.12
CA ALA A 315 -26.55 -25.88 -5.72
C ALA A 315 -26.87 -27.37 -5.51
N VAL A 316 -28.10 -27.72 -5.14
CA VAL A 316 -28.55 -29.12 -5.02
C VAL A 316 -28.43 -29.89 -6.34
N ARG A 317 -28.52 -29.21 -7.49
CA ARG A 317 -28.44 -29.82 -8.82
C ARG A 317 -27.00 -30.12 -9.26
N LEU A 318 -25.99 -29.53 -8.61
CA LEU A 318 -24.57 -29.73 -8.96
C LEU A 318 -24.18 -31.22 -8.97
N GLY A 319 -24.74 -32.01 -8.04
CA GLY A 319 -24.49 -33.44 -7.95
C GLY A 319 -25.00 -34.25 -9.13
N SER A 320 -25.85 -33.70 -9.98
CA SER A 320 -26.43 -34.34 -11.18
C SER A 320 -25.73 -33.97 -12.49
N LEU A 321 -24.83 -32.98 -12.47
CA LEU A 321 -24.10 -32.55 -13.65
C LEU A 321 -23.00 -33.58 -13.99
N ARG A 322 -23.11 -34.21 -15.16
CA ARG A 322 -22.24 -35.34 -15.58
C ARG A 322 -21.50 -35.09 -16.90
N SER A 323 -21.73 -33.94 -17.53
CA SER A 323 -21.14 -33.60 -18.83
C SER A 323 -20.89 -32.10 -18.97
N ILE A 324 -19.95 -31.73 -19.84
CA ILE A 324 -19.67 -30.32 -20.21
C ILE A 324 -20.95 -29.62 -20.71
N ALA A 325 -21.79 -30.33 -21.47
CA ALA A 325 -23.07 -29.82 -21.95
C ALA A 325 -24.05 -29.51 -20.79
N SER A 326 -24.19 -30.41 -19.81
CA SER A 326 -25.05 -30.15 -18.64
C SER A 326 -24.54 -28.98 -17.79
N VAL A 327 -23.22 -28.84 -17.61
CA VAL A 327 -22.61 -27.69 -16.93
C VAL A 327 -22.89 -26.39 -17.67
N SER A 328 -22.72 -26.37 -18.99
CA SER A 328 -22.95 -25.18 -19.81
C SER A 328 -24.42 -24.76 -19.80
N ALA A 329 -25.35 -25.71 -19.87
CA ALA A 329 -26.78 -25.44 -19.78
C ALA A 329 -27.16 -24.88 -18.40
N PHE A 330 -26.62 -25.47 -17.31
CA PHE A 330 -26.84 -24.99 -15.95
C PHE A 330 -26.28 -23.58 -15.72
N ALA A 331 -25.07 -23.30 -16.21
CA ALA A 331 -24.46 -21.97 -16.11
C ALA A 331 -25.27 -20.91 -16.87
N LYS A 332 -25.76 -21.26 -18.07
CA LYS A 332 -26.62 -20.39 -18.89
C LYS A 332 -27.94 -20.07 -18.18
N GLU A 333 -28.58 -21.06 -17.56
CA GLU A 333 -29.80 -20.87 -16.77
C GLU A 333 -29.59 -19.89 -15.60
N LEU A 334 -28.43 -19.97 -14.94
CA LEU A 334 -28.08 -19.10 -13.82
C LEU A 334 -27.54 -17.72 -14.23
N GLY A 335 -27.23 -17.50 -15.51
CA GLY A 335 -26.63 -16.26 -16.00
C GLY A 335 -25.21 -16.03 -15.51
N ILE A 336 -24.39 -17.09 -15.38
CA ILE A 336 -22.99 -17.01 -14.92
C ILE A 336 -22.04 -17.74 -15.87
N ALA A 337 -20.75 -17.44 -15.76
CA ALA A 337 -19.73 -18.16 -16.53
C ALA A 337 -19.68 -19.67 -16.17
N PRO A 338 -19.56 -20.56 -17.17
CA PRO A 338 -19.51 -22.01 -16.92
C PRO A 338 -18.27 -22.43 -16.12
N GLY A 339 -17.16 -21.70 -16.24
CA GLY A 339 -15.96 -21.90 -15.43
C GLY A 339 -16.25 -21.88 -13.92
N ILE A 340 -17.15 -21.00 -13.46
CA ILE A 340 -17.54 -20.89 -12.04
C ILE A 340 -18.21 -22.18 -11.55
N VAL A 341 -19.08 -22.78 -12.36
CA VAL A 341 -19.73 -24.05 -12.04
C VAL A 341 -18.70 -25.17 -11.96
N VAL A 342 -17.75 -25.22 -12.90
CA VAL A 342 -16.65 -26.20 -12.87
C VAL A 342 -15.79 -25.99 -11.61
N GLY A 343 -15.45 -24.76 -11.26
CA GLY A 343 -14.73 -24.42 -10.03
C GLY A 343 -15.45 -24.94 -8.78
N ARG A 344 -16.77 -24.76 -8.71
CA ARG A 344 -17.61 -25.30 -7.63
C ARG A 344 -17.59 -26.82 -7.57
N LEU A 345 -17.72 -27.50 -8.72
CA LEU A 345 -17.68 -28.96 -8.81
C LEU A 345 -16.33 -29.55 -8.40
N HIS A 346 -15.22 -28.90 -8.77
CA HIS A 346 -13.87 -29.29 -8.36
C HIS A 346 -13.70 -29.12 -6.85
N HIS A 347 -14.09 -27.96 -6.30
CA HIS A 347 -13.98 -27.68 -4.87
C HIS A 347 -14.78 -28.67 -4.01
N GLU A 348 -16.00 -29.02 -4.44
CA GLU A 348 -16.84 -30.00 -3.74
C GLU A 348 -16.47 -31.46 -4.07
N LYS A 349 -15.37 -31.70 -4.79
CA LYS A 349 -14.90 -33.03 -5.21
C LYS A 349 -15.95 -33.85 -5.97
N LYS A 350 -16.89 -33.16 -6.63
CA LYS A 350 -17.93 -33.79 -7.47
C LYS A 350 -17.38 -34.17 -8.84
N TRP A 351 -16.43 -33.40 -9.35
CA TRP A 351 -15.69 -33.69 -10.58
C TRP A 351 -14.18 -33.77 -10.31
N PRO A 352 -13.44 -34.63 -11.03
CA PRO A 352 -11.98 -34.61 -11.02
C PRO A 352 -11.45 -33.27 -11.53
N HIS A 353 -10.34 -32.77 -10.97
CA HIS A 353 -9.71 -31.52 -11.41
C HIS A 353 -9.26 -31.50 -12.87
N SER A 354 -9.18 -32.66 -13.53
CA SER A 354 -8.85 -32.78 -14.96
C SER A 354 -10.04 -32.49 -15.89
N TRP A 355 -11.27 -32.46 -15.39
CA TRP A 355 -12.49 -32.33 -16.20
C TRP A 355 -12.93 -30.88 -16.35
N GLY A 356 -13.55 -30.54 -17.48
CA GLY A 356 -14.22 -29.23 -17.67
C GLY A 356 -13.30 -28.01 -17.68
N ASN A 357 -11.98 -28.17 -17.65
CA ASN A 357 -11.03 -27.05 -17.65
C ASN A 357 -11.15 -26.16 -18.90
N ASP A 358 -11.62 -26.71 -20.02
CA ASP A 358 -11.89 -25.96 -21.26
C ASP A 358 -13.00 -24.92 -21.11
N LEU A 359 -13.83 -25.04 -20.07
CA LEU A 359 -14.87 -24.05 -19.74
C LEU A 359 -14.35 -22.90 -18.86
N LYS A 360 -13.12 -23.00 -18.34
CA LYS A 360 -12.49 -21.95 -17.53
C LYS A 360 -11.72 -21.00 -18.43
N ARG A 361 -11.99 -19.71 -18.30
CA ARG A 361 -11.24 -18.68 -19.04
C ARG A 361 -10.03 -18.27 -18.24
N ARG A 362 -8.92 -17.97 -18.92
CA ARG A 362 -7.73 -17.43 -18.28
C ARG A 362 -7.69 -15.91 -18.34
N PHE A 363 -7.34 -15.28 -17.23
CA PHE A 363 -7.13 -13.84 -17.09
C PHE A 363 -5.67 -13.55 -16.74
N GLU A 364 -5.15 -12.47 -17.30
CA GLU A 364 -3.79 -11.98 -17.03
C GLU A 364 -3.85 -10.47 -16.79
N LEU A 365 -3.06 -9.98 -15.84
CA LEU A 365 -2.88 -8.54 -15.67
C LEU A 365 -1.89 -8.04 -16.71
N VAL A 366 -2.33 -7.08 -17.51
CA VAL A 366 -1.48 -6.34 -18.43
C VAL A 366 -0.88 -5.17 -17.64
N GLU A 367 0.44 -5.19 -17.43
CA GLU A 367 1.14 -4.02 -16.90
C GLU A 367 1.24 -3.00 -18.04
N GLU A 368 0.62 -1.82 -17.88
CA GLU A 368 0.96 -0.67 -18.74
C GLU A 368 2.44 -0.32 -18.46
N PRO A 369 3.32 -0.30 -19.48
CA PRO A 369 4.70 0.12 -19.27
C PRO A 369 4.72 1.56 -18.75
N VAL A 370 5.52 1.78 -17.70
CA VAL A 370 5.75 3.08 -17.05
C VAL A 370 6.34 4.07 -18.04
#